data_AF-A0A6C0E1Y4-F1
#
_entry.id   AF-A0A6C0E1Y4-F1
#
_cell.length_a   1.000
_cell.length_b   1.000
_cell.length_c   1.000
_cell.angle_alpha   90.00
_cell.angle_beta   90.00
_cell.angle_gamma   90.00
#
_symmetry.space_group_name_H-M   'P 1'
#
loop_
_entity.id
_entity.type
_entity.pdbx_description
1 polymer ?
#
loop_
_entity_poly.entity_id
_entity_poly.type
_entity_poly.pdbx_seq_one_letter_code
_entity_poly.pdbx_strand_id
1 'polypeptide(L)'
;MKHVMPTMNKGLRKLIHKKYDTITINECKTSKTCCDCNKDLEYYKDKEEKKVFCLLICSNCVSCENKRIVFRTRHANSSINIMKLTQTCIEPQERPLCFSQVTQILSFTS
;
A
#
# COMPACT_ATOMS: atom_id res chain seq x y z
N MET A 1 -13.62 11.57 13.73
CA MET A 1 -14.24 10.28 14.10
C MET A 1 -15.14 10.50 15.33
N LYS A 2 -16.42 10.82 15.16
CA LYS A 2 -17.34 11.10 16.29
C LYS A 2 -18.25 9.92 16.68
N HIS A 3 -18.24 8.81 15.94
CA HIS A 3 -19.22 7.72 16.10
C HIS A 3 -18.63 6.29 16.18
N VAL A 4 -17.32 6.15 16.37
CA VAL A 4 -16.69 4.83 16.57
C VAL A 4 -15.86 4.93 17.84
N MET A 5 -16.54 4.99 18.99
CA MET A 5 -15.85 4.88 20.27
C MET A 5 -15.48 3.41 20.45
N PRO A 6 -14.19 3.03 20.49
CA PRO A 6 -13.81 1.64 20.68
C PRO A 6 -14.35 1.17 22.03
N THR A 7 -15.10 0.07 22.01
CA THR A 7 -15.59 -0.54 23.25
C THR A 7 -14.40 -0.90 24.12
N MET A 8 -14.37 -0.39 25.35
CA MET A 8 -13.29 -0.66 26.31
C MET A 8 -12.99 -2.16 26.36
N ASN A 9 -11.71 -2.53 26.32
CA ASN A 9 -11.20 -3.91 26.35
C ASN A 9 -11.51 -4.78 25.12
N LYS A 10 -12.04 -4.22 24.02
CA LYS A 10 -12.16 -4.94 22.74
C LYS A 10 -11.21 -4.34 21.70
N GLY A 11 -10.22 -5.13 21.29
CA GLY A 11 -9.29 -4.73 20.24
C GLY A 11 -10.02 -4.47 18.91
N LEU A 12 -9.61 -3.42 18.18
CA LEU A 12 -10.17 -3.02 16.88
C LEU A 12 -10.30 -4.19 15.91
N ARG A 13 -9.30 -5.09 15.87
CA ARG A 13 -9.33 -6.31 15.04
C ARG A 13 -10.56 -7.17 15.31
N LYS A 14 -10.92 -7.43 16.58
CA LYS A 14 -12.10 -8.24 16.93
C LYS A 14 -13.40 -7.56 16.51
N LEU A 15 -13.46 -6.22 16.61
CA LEU A 15 -14.63 -5.45 16.18
C LEU A 15 -14.81 -5.50 14.65
N ILE A 16 -13.70 -5.43 13.89
CA ILE A 16 -13.72 -5.50 12.43
C ILE A 16 -14.17 -6.89 11.96
N HIS A 17 -13.56 -7.97 12.47
CA HIS A 17 -13.94 -9.34 12.10
C HIS A 17 -15.39 -9.71 12.47
N LYS A 18 -15.98 -9.06 13.48
CA LYS A 18 -17.38 -9.28 13.84
C LYS A 18 -18.35 -8.64 12.83
N LYS A 19 -17.95 -7.51 12.22
CA LYS A 19 -18.82 -6.69 11.39
C LYS A 19 -18.61 -6.90 9.89
N TYR A 20 -17.39 -7.25 9.48
CA TYR A 20 -17.00 -7.35 8.08
C TYR A 20 -16.29 -8.67 7.84
N ASP A 21 -16.55 -9.26 6.68
CA ASP A 21 -15.73 -10.35 6.16
C ASP A 21 -14.34 -9.81 5.86
N THR A 22 -13.33 -10.43 6.47
CA THR A 22 -11.95 -10.01 6.34
C THR A 22 -11.17 -11.00 5.51
N ILE A 23 -10.48 -10.50 4.50
CA ILE A 23 -9.57 -11.30 3.69
C ILE A 23 -8.14 -10.86 4.03
N THR A 24 -7.23 -11.83 4.11
CA THR A 24 -5.81 -11.56 4.27
C THR A 24 -5.11 -11.77 2.94
N ILE A 25 -4.42 -10.76 2.45
CA ILE A 25 -3.69 -10.83 1.18
C ILE A 25 -2.19 -10.82 1.48
N ASN A 26 -1.47 -11.86 1.05
CA ASN A 26 -0.04 -12.00 1.28
C ASN A 26 0.78 -11.25 0.21
N GLU A 27 0.69 -9.92 0.20
CA GLU A 27 1.40 -9.06 -0.75
C GLU A 27 2.57 -8.33 -0.08
N CYS A 28 3.66 -8.15 -0.81
CA CYS A 28 4.86 -7.46 -0.36
C CYS A 28 5.05 -6.13 -1.09
N LYS A 29 6.05 -5.35 -0.66
CA LYS A 29 6.45 -4.06 -1.26
C LYS A 29 5.35 -2.98 -1.38
N THR A 30 4.16 -3.19 -0.81
CA THR A 30 3.02 -2.25 -0.86
C THR A 30 3.34 -0.85 -0.37
N SER A 31 4.31 -0.70 0.54
CA SER A 31 4.76 0.61 1.02
C SER A 31 5.90 1.23 0.21
N LYS A 32 6.57 0.45 -0.63
CA LYS A 32 7.76 0.84 -1.39
C LYS A 32 7.45 1.17 -2.85
N THR A 33 6.42 0.57 -3.44
CA THR A 33 5.96 0.83 -4.81
C THR A 33 4.88 1.90 -4.84
N CYS A 34 4.93 2.80 -5.81
CA CYS A 34 3.98 3.89 -5.96
C CYS A 34 2.58 3.36 -6.27
N CYS A 35 1.59 3.86 -5.55
CA CYS A 35 0.20 3.44 -5.73
C CYS A 35 -0.43 3.80 -7.07
N ASP A 36 0.14 4.69 -7.85
CA ASP A 36 -0.42 5.06 -9.16
C ASP A 36 0.36 4.46 -10.33
N CYS A 37 1.70 4.56 -10.31
CA CYS A 37 2.52 4.11 -11.43
C CYS A 37 3.26 2.78 -11.19
N ASN A 38 3.09 2.15 -10.02
CA ASN A 38 3.71 0.87 -9.62
C ASN A 38 5.26 0.82 -9.68
N LYS A 39 5.92 1.98 -9.81
CA LYS A 39 7.39 2.10 -9.76
C LYS A 39 7.88 2.36 -8.34
N ASP A 40 9.15 2.09 -8.08
CA ASP A 40 9.72 2.27 -6.75
C ASP A 40 9.69 3.74 -6.29
N LEU A 41 9.48 3.90 -4.98
CA LEU A 41 9.49 5.18 -4.28
C LEU A 41 10.80 5.34 -3.52
N GLU A 42 11.24 6.59 -3.42
CA GLU A 42 12.41 6.97 -2.63
C GLU A 42 11.99 7.72 -1.37
N TYR A 43 12.84 7.70 -0.34
CA TYR A 43 12.62 8.54 0.83
C TYR A 43 12.92 9.99 0.51
N TYR A 44 12.05 10.88 0.96
CA TYR A 44 12.41 12.29 0.97
C TYR A 44 13.59 12.52 1.89
N LYS A 45 14.59 13.22 1.38
CA LYS A 45 15.73 13.74 2.13
C LYS A 45 15.49 15.21 2.40
N ASP A 46 15.66 15.62 3.65
CA ASP A 46 15.64 17.04 4.02
C ASP A 46 16.91 17.77 3.53
N LYS A 47 17.04 19.04 3.90
CA LYS A 47 18.20 19.87 3.53
C LYS A 47 19.53 19.37 4.11
N GLU A 48 19.49 18.51 5.13
CA GLU A 48 20.64 17.90 5.80
C GLU A 48 20.89 16.46 5.31
N GLU A 49 20.27 16.07 4.19
CA GLU A 49 20.27 14.72 3.61
C GLU A 49 19.68 13.61 4.50
N LYS A 50 18.98 13.96 5.59
CA LYS A 50 18.37 13.00 6.49
C LYS A 50 17.04 12.52 5.92
N LYS A 51 16.80 11.21 6.00
CA LYS A 51 15.55 10.59 5.55
C LYS A 51 14.41 11.00 6.47
N VAL A 52 13.39 11.67 5.91
CA VAL A 52 12.17 11.99 6.65
C VAL A 52 11.31 10.74 6.80
N PHE A 53 11.02 10.38 8.04
CA PHE A 53 10.25 9.17 8.34
C PHE A 53 8.85 9.24 7.69
N CYS A 54 8.44 8.13 7.09
CA CYS A 54 7.16 7.97 6.40
C CYS A 54 6.85 8.91 5.22
N LEU A 55 7.78 9.75 4.79
CA LEU A 55 7.61 10.61 3.61
C LEU A 55 8.39 10.04 2.41
N LEU A 56 7.65 9.74 1.36
CA LEU A 56 8.14 9.13 0.13
C LEU A 56 7.93 10.05 -1.06
N ILE A 57 8.76 9.87 -2.08
CA ILE A 57 8.72 10.59 -3.34
C ILE A 57 8.58 9.62 -4.49
N CYS A 58 7.70 9.96 -5.43
CA CYS A 58 7.67 9.36 -6.76
C CYS A 58 8.23 10.34 -7.79
N SER A 59 9.26 9.90 -8.53
CA SER A 59 9.84 10.64 -9.66
C SER A 59 9.06 10.46 -10.97
N ASN A 60 8.17 9.47 -11.02
CA ASN A 60 7.49 9.07 -12.26
C ASN A 60 6.06 9.62 -12.36
N CYS A 61 5.43 9.94 -11.24
CA CYS A 61 4.15 10.61 -11.23
C CYS A 61 4.37 12.12 -11.37
N VAL A 62 3.50 12.77 -12.13
CA VAL A 62 3.50 14.23 -12.28
C VAL A 62 2.30 14.77 -11.52
N SER A 63 2.53 15.74 -10.64
CA SER A 63 1.42 16.48 -10.03
C SER A 63 0.75 17.37 -11.09
N CYS A 64 -0.58 17.23 -11.25
CA CYS A 64 -1.36 17.93 -12.27
C CYS A 64 -1.20 19.46 -12.21
N GLU A 65 -0.98 20.00 -11.01
CA GLU A 65 -0.99 21.45 -10.80
C GLU A 65 0.36 22.12 -11.06
N ASN A 66 1.50 21.40 -10.99
CA ASN A 66 2.80 22.09 -10.88
C ASN A 66 4.01 21.40 -11.53
N LYS A 67 3.87 20.27 -12.24
CA LYS A 67 5.02 19.47 -12.74
C LYS A 67 6.07 19.17 -11.64
N ARG A 68 5.64 19.18 -10.37
CA ARG A 68 6.49 18.98 -9.20
C ARG A 68 6.47 17.52 -8.77
N ILE A 69 7.55 17.17 -8.08
CA ILE A 69 7.76 15.92 -7.35
C ILE A 69 6.50 15.51 -6.58
N VAL A 70 6.05 14.27 -6.76
CA VAL A 70 4.85 13.75 -6.08
C VAL A 70 5.24 13.15 -4.74
N PHE A 71 4.71 13.72 -3.66
CA PHE A 71 4.88 13.22 -2.31
C PHE A 71 3.81 12.19 -1.96
N ARG A 72 4.23 11.15 -1.25
CA ARG A 72 3.35 10.09 -0.73
C ARG A 72 3.70 9.83 0.73
N THR A 73 2.70 9.75 1.59
CA THR A 73 2.92 9.19 2.93
C THR A 73 2.93 7.67 2.82
N ARG A 74 3.85 7.00 3.54
CA ARG A 74 4.03 5.54 3.47
C ARG A 74 2.72 4.79 3.72
N HIS A 75 1.96 5.22 4.73
CA HIS A 75 0.71 4.57 5.13
C HIS A 75 -0.42 4.77 4.12
N ALA A 76 -0.56 5.98 3.56
CA ALA A 76 -1.56 6.23 2.52
C ALA A 76 -1.22 5.44 1.25
N ASN A 77 0.06 5.43 0.85
CA ASN A 77 0.50 4.66 -0.30
C ASN A 77 0.23 3.16 -0.14
N SER A 78 0.57 2.58 1.01
CA SER A 78 0.33 1.16 1.26
C SER A 78 -1.14 0.79 1.33
N SER A 79 -2.00 1.66 1.91
CA SER A 79 -3.43 1.38 2.00
C SER A 79 -4.11 1.42 0.63
N ILE A 80 -3.75 2.39 -0.21
CA ILE A 80 -4.26 2.45 -1.60
C ILE A 80 -3.79 1.23 -2.40
N ASN A 81 -2.53 0.82 -2.25
CA ASN A 81 -2.02 -0.39 -2.88
C ASN A 81 -2.81 -1.64 -2.46
N ILE A 82 -3.03 -1.84 -1.16
CA ILE A 82 -3.82 -2.98 -0.66
C ILE A 82 -5.24 -2.95 -1.23
N MET A 83 -5.87 -1.77 -1.30
CA MET A 83 -7.20 -1.62 -1.89
C MET A 83 -7.21 -2.04 -3.37
N LYS A 84 -6.29 -1.51 -4.18
CA LYS A 84 -6.18 -1.85 -5.61
C LYS A 84 -5.87 -3.33 -5.83
N LEU A 85 -4.97 -3.90 -5.01
CA LEU A 85 -4.64 -5.33 -5.03
C LEU A 85 -5.85 -6.20 -4.71
N THR A 86 -6.62 -5.80 -3.70
CA THR A 86 -7.85 -6.51 -3.31
C THR A 86 -8.86 -6.50 -4.47
N GLN A 87 -9.04 -5.35 -5.13
CA GLN A 87 -9.91 -5.24 -6.31
C GLN A 87 -9.46 -6.16 -7.44
N THR A 88 -8.16 -6.16 -7.78
CA THR A 88 -7.62 -7.05 -8.82
C THR A 88 -7.72 -8.53 -8.46
N CYS A 89 -7.59 -8.89 -7.17
CA CYS A 89 -7.74 -10.28 -6.75
C CYS A 89 -9.19 -10.76 -6.75
N ILE A 90 -10.18 -9.86 -6.62
CA ILE A 90 -11.60 -10.22 -6.57
C ILE A 90 -12.22 -10.21 -7.98
N GLU A 91 -11.98 -9.14 -8.75
CA GLU A 91 -12.66 -8.93 -10.03
C GLU A 91 -12.02 -9.78 -11.15
N PRO A 92 -10.79 -9.50 -11.61
CA PRO A 92 -10.13 -10.32 -12.62
C PRO A 92 -9.46 -11.59 -12.06
N GLN A 93 -9.41 -11.77 -10.74
CA GLN A 93 -8.66 -12.86 -10.07
C GLN A 93 -7.18 -12.90 -10.44
N GLU A 94 -6.60 -11.73 -10.70
CA GLU A 94 -5.21 -11.58 -11.08
C GLU A 94 -4.35 -11.20 -9.89
N ARG A 95 -3.06 -11.56 -9.98
CA ARG A 95 -2.07 -11.27 -8.95
C ARG A 95 -0.88 -10.51 -9.56
N PRO A 96 -0.78 -9.18 -9.36
CA PRO A 96 0.25 -8.39 -10.01
C PRO A 96 1.65 -8.72 -9.46
N LEU A 97 2.55 -9.04 -10.39
CA LEU A 97 3.89 -9.53 -10.08
C LEU A 97 4.74 -8.52 -9.29
N CYS A 98 4.48 -7.22 -9.43
CA CYS A 98 5.23 -6.17 -8.72
C CYS A 98 5.04 -6.19 -7.19
N PHE A 99 3.99 -6.85 -6.69
CA PHE A 99 3.72 -7.01 -5.27
C PHE A 99 3.90 -8.45 -4.77
N SER A 100 4.11 -9.41 -5.68
CA SER A 100 4.42 -10.79 -5.33
C SER A 100 5.84 -10.91 -4.72
N GLN A 101 6.00 -11.80 -3.73
CA GLN A 101 7.30 -12.08 -3.09
C GLN A 101 8.29 -12.83 -4.00
N VAL A 102 7.87 -13.19 -5.21
CA VAL A 102 8.53 -14.22 -6.01
C VAL A 102 9.55 -13.62 -6.99
N THR A 103 10.83 -13.64 -6.61
CA THR A 103 11.85 -14.22 -7.50
C THR A 103 11.37 -15.61 -7.92
N GLN A 104 11.20 -15.83 -9.23
CA GLN A 104 10.91 -17.12 -9.88
C GLN A 104 10.82 -18.32 -8.91
N ILE A 105 9.61 -18.71 -8.53
CA ILE A 105 9.33 -20.10 -8.25
C ILE A 105 8.53 -20.56 -9.46
N LEU A 106 9.27 -21.05 -10.45
CA LEU A 106 8.78 -22.05 -11.38
C LEU A 106 8.28 -23.22 -10.55
N SER A 107 6.97 -23.29 -10.32
CA SER A 107 6.27 -24.57 -10.14
C SER A 107 4.76 -24.34 -10.19
N PHE A 108 4.26 -24.15 -11.41
CA PHE A 108 3.02 -24.83 -11.78
C PHE A 108 3.34 -26.31 -12.04
N THR A 109 2.38 -27.18 -11.72
CA THR A 109 2.30 -28.64 -11.98
C THR A 109 3.10 -29.53 -11.02
N SER A 110 2.56 -30.56 -10.37
CA SER A 110 1.27 -31.29 -10.47
C SER A 110 0.77 -31.72 -9.10
#